data_AF-A0A9W4RL02-F1
#
_entry.id   AF-A0A9W4RL02-F1
#
_cell.length_a   1.000
_cell.length_b   1.000
_cell.length_c   1.000
_cell.angle_alpha   90.00
_cell.angle_beta   90.00
_cell.angle_gamma   90.00
#
_symmetry.space_group_name_H-M   'P 1'
#
loop_
_entity.id
_entity.type
_entity.pdbx_description
1 polymer ?
#
loop_
_entity_poly.entity_id
_entity_poly.type
_entity_poly.pdbx_seq_one_letter_code
_entity_poly.pdbx_strand_id
1 'polypeptide(L)'
;MGVIAVAGGTGGMGQAIVEQLQLTKSHLQVDYEDVESLVKVLDSHNIETIVSAISMHSEPSFKSQINLIDAAEASKTTRRFIPSEFGVLNRPEDGRDETFPTPWIKTAERLKRSSLQYTRFVNGYLMDYWGMPHFPSHMSPGL
;
A
#
# COMPACT_ATOMS: atom_id res chain seq x y z
N MET A 1 -9.02 -17.30 -10.53
CA MET A 1 -8.00 -16.27 -10.81
C MET A 1 -8.35 -15.12 -9.89
N GLY A 2 -7.48 -14.79 -8.93
CA GLY A 2 -7.85 -13.89 -7.84
C GLY A 2 -7.94 -12.43 -8.28
N VAL A 3 -8.84 -11.66 -7.66
CA VAL A 3 -8.97 -10.21 -7.91
C VAL A 3 -7.97 -9.45 -7.04
N ILE A 4 -7.21 -8.56 -7.67
CA ILE A 4 -6.19 -7.72 -7.02
C ILE A 4 -6.71 -6.28 -6.98
N ALA A 5 -6.70 -5.66 -5.81
CA ALA A 5 -6.96 -4.23 -5.66
C ALA A 5 -5.65 -3.47 -5.41
N VAL A 6 -5.45 -2.35 -6.12
CA VAL A 6 -4.33 -1.43 -5.88
C VAL A 6 -4.86 -0.16 -5.25
N ALA A 7 -4.68 -0.03 -3.93
CA ALA A 7 -5.00 1.20 -3.20
C ALA A 7 -3.93 2.26 -3.48
N GLY A 8 -4.32 3.52 -3.73
CA GLY A 8 -3.38 4.56 -4.18
C GLY A 8 -2.89 4.38 -5.63
N GLY A 9 -3.61 3.63 -6.46
CA GLY A 9 -3.24 3.31 -7.85
C GLY A 9 -3.05 4.50 -8.79
N THR A 10 -3.44 5.72 -8.39
CA THR A 10 -3.25 6.96 -9.17
C THR A 10 -2.01 7.75 -8.76
N GLY A 11 -1.33 7.40 -7.66
CA GLY A 11 -0.04 8.00 -7.28
C GLY A 11 1.13 7.38 -8.06
N GLY A 12 2.32 7.98 -8.01
CA GLY A 12 3.48 7.55 -8.82
C GLY A 12 3.81 6.06 -8.71
N MET A 13 3.96 5.56 -7.48
CA MET A 13 4.15 4.12 -7.21
C MET A 13 2.97 3.26 -7.70
N GLY A 14 1.75 3.72 -7.45
CA GLY A 14 0.53 2.99 -7.81
C GLY A 14 0.37 2.83 -9.32
N GLN A 15 0.66 3.89 -10.09
CA GLN A 15 0.62 3.85 -11.56
C GLN A 15 1.63 2.86 -12.11
N ALA A 16 2.88 2.89 -11.61
CA ALA A 16 3.91 1.93 -12.01
C ALA A 16 3.46 0.47 -11.77
N ILE A 17 2.86 0.18 -10.60
CA ILE A 17 2.35 -1.16 -10.29
C ILE A 17 1.19 -1.54 -11.23
N VAL A 18 0.21 -0.65 -11.41
CA VAL A 18 -0.98 -0.90 -12.23
C VAL A 18 -0.63 -1.10 -13.71
N GLU A 19 0.42 -0.45 -14.23
CA GLU A 19 0.92 -0.67 -15.58
C GLU A 19 1.57 -2.05 -15.75
N GLN A 20 2.40 -2.47 -14.79
CA GLN A 20 3.10 -3.75 -14.87
C GLN A 20 2.17 -4.96 -14.72
N LEU A 21 1.02 -4.82 -14.04
CA LEU A 21 0.06 -5.91 -13.95
C LEU A 21 -0.55 -6.29 -15.31
N GLN A 22 -0.60 -5.38 -16.30
CA GLN A 22 -1.16 -5.64 -17.64
C GLN A 22 -2.57 -6.28 -17.63
N LEU A 23 -3.37 -6.01 -16.59
CA LEU A 23 -4.71 -6.56 -16.40
C LEU A 23 -5.81 -5.59 -16.85
N THR A 24 -7.03 -6.10 -17.02
CA THR A 24 -8.24 -5.29 -17.12
C THR A 24 -8.37 -4.41 -15.87
N LYS A 25 -8.52 -3.09 -16.09
CA LYS A 25 -8.59 -2.10 -15.02
C LYS A 25 -10.03 -1.66 -14.78
N SER A 26 -10.45 -1.62 -13.52
CA SER A 26 -11.65 -0.94 -13.07
C SER A 26 -11.28 -0.01 -11.92
N HIS A 27 -11.97 1.13 -11.82
CA HIS A 27 -11.76 2.08 -10.73
C HIS A 27 -12.88 1.93 -9.70
N LEU A 28 -12.48 1.83 -8.42
CA LEU A 28 -13.38 1.81 -7.29
C LEU A 28 -13.09 3.05 -6.43
N GLN A 29 -14.12 3.85 -6.20
CA GLN A 29 -14.05 4.92 -5.22
C GLN A 29 -14.44 4.36 -3.86
N VAL A 30 -13.62 4.64 -2.86
CA VAL A 30 -13.84 4.21 -1.48
C VAL A 30 -13.51 5.34 -0.52
N ASP A 31 -14.12 5.31 0.66
CA ASP A 31 -13.73 6.14 1.79
C ASP A 31 -12.86 5.31 2.74
N TYR A 32 -11.60 5.71 2.93
CA TYR A 32 -10.69 5.00 3.83
C TYR A 32 -11.00 5.25 5.31
N GLU A 33 -11.86 6.22 5.65
CA GLU A 33 -12.30 6.44 7.03
C GLU A 33 -13.44 5.51 7.46
N ASP A 34 -14.18 4.94 6.51
CA ASP A 34 -15.30 4.02 6.76
C ASP A 34 -14.88 2.55 6.53
N VAL A 35 -14.39 1.92 7.60
CA VAL A 35 -13.93 0.52 7.59
C VAL A 35 -15.05 -0.45 7.20
N GLU A 36 -16.30 -0.22 7.63
CA GLU A 36 -17.40 -1.13 7.29
C GLU A 36 -17.76 -1.06 5.81
N SER A 37 -17.74 0.14 5.23
CA SER A 37 -17.92 0.33 3.80
C SER A 37 -16.79 -0.34 3.00
N LEU A 38 -15.53 -0.20 3.45
CA LEU A 38 -14.40 -0.90 2.85
C LEU A 38 -14.62 -2.42 2.84
N VAL A 39 -14.99 -3.03 3.96
CA VAL A 39 -15.28 -4.48 4.04
C VAL A 39 -16.31 -4.90 3.00
N LYS A 40 -17.41 -4.15 2.86
CA LYS A 40 -18.46 -4.43 1.86
C LYS A 40 -17.93 -4.34 0.43
N VAL A 41 -17.10 -3.34 0.14
CA VAL A 41 -16.48 -3.19 -1.19
C VAL A 41 -15.54 -4.35 -1.49
N LEU A 42 -14.68 -4.72 -0.53
CA LEU A 42 -13.75 -5.85 -0.67
C LEU A 42 -14.49 -7.15 -0.95
N ASP A 43 -15.52 -7.45 -0.17
CA ASP A 43 -16.32 -8.67 -0.31
C ASP A 43 -17.15 -8.70 -1.60
N SER A 44 -17.82 -7.60 -1.95
CA SER A 44 -18.65 -7.53 -3.17
C SER A 44 -17.86 -7.69 -4.46
N HIS A 45 -16.59 -7.27 -4.46
CA HIS A 45 -15.69 -7.39 -5.61
C HIS A 45 -14.79 -8.63 -5.53
N ASN A 46 -14.95 -9.48 -4.51
CA ASN A 46 -14.13 -10.67 -4.28
C ASN A 46 -12.63 -10.35 -4.28
N ILE A 47 -12.23 -9.25 -3.66
CA ILE A 47 -10.84 -8.82 -3.60
C ILE A 47 -10.06 -9.78 -2.70
N GLU A 48 -9.15 -10.55 -3.29
CA GLU A 48 -8.35 -11.56 -2.59
C GLU A 48 -7.01 -10.99 -2.11
N THR A 49 -6.41 -10.11 -2.92
CA THR A 49 -5.11 -9.49 -2.66
C THR A 49 -5.21 -7.98 -2.75
N ILE A 50 -4.66 -7.30 -1.75
CA ILE A 50 -4.55 -5.84 -1.75
C ILE A 50 -3.07 -5.46 -1.85
N VAL A 51 -2.77 -4.54 -2.76
CA VAL A 51 -1.49 -3.83 -2.85
C VAL A 51 -1.74 -2.38 -2.47
N SER A 52 -1.21 -1.95 -1.33
CA SER A 52 -1.26 -0.55 -0.91
C SER A 52 -0.08 0.20 -1.49
N ALA A 53 -0.38 1.23 -2.28
CA ALA A 53 0.53 2.26 -2.75
C ALA A 53 0.09 3.66 -2.26
N ILE A 54 -0.65 3.73 -1.15
CA ILE A 54 -1.03 4.98 -0.48
C ILE A 54 0.24 5.66 0.03
N SER A 55 0.43 6.95 -0.22
CA SER A 55 1.62 7.67 0.24
C SER A 55 1.64 7.77 1.77
N MET A 56 2.71 7.35 2.43
CA MET A 56 2.76 7.29 3.91
C MET A 56 3.37 8.55 4.56
N HIS A 57 3.28 9.70 3.89
CA HIS A 57 3.93 10.95 4.33
C HIS A 57 3.07 11.82 5.26
N SER A 58 1.86 11.40 5.60
CA SER A 58 0.96 12.16 6.47
C SER A 58 0.22 11.23 7.45
N GLU A 59 -0.18 11.77 8.62
CA GLU A 59 -0.98 11.01 9.58
C GLU A 59 -2.31 10.51 8.99
N PRO A 60 -3.09 11.32 8.22
CA PRO A 60 -4.29 10.82 7.56
C PRO A 60 -4.02 9.64 6.63
N SER A 61 -2.97 9.73 5.79
CA SER A 61 -2.65 8.64 4.87
C SER A 61 -2.19 7.37 5.60
N PHE A 62 -1.45 7.52 6.70
CA PHE A 62 -1.09 6.40 7.56
C PHE A 62 -2.33 5.73 8.17
N LYS A 63 -3.26 6.54 8.71
CA LYS A 63 -4.55 6.07 9.22
C LYS A 63 -5.34 5.32 8.14
N SER A 64 -5.38 5.83 6.91
CA SER A 64 -6.03 5.15 5.79
C SER A 64 -5.48 3.74 5.53
N GLN A 65 -4.15 3.55 5.60
CA GLN A 65 -3.57 2.22 5.44
C GLN A 65 -3.93 1.28 6.60
N ILE A 66 -3.92 1.78 7.84
CA ILE A 66 -4.31 0.97 9.00
C ILE A 66 -5.78 0.54 8.88
N ASN A 67 -6.68 1.48 8.57
CA ASN A 67 -8.10 1.19 8.34
C ASN A 67 -8.30 0.17 7.21
N LEU A 68 -7.49 0.26 6.14
CA LEU A 68 -7.55 -0.70 5.05
C LEU A 68 -7.07 -2.09 5.47
N ILE A 69 -6.07 -2.20 6.36
CA ILE A 69 -5.66 -3.47 6.95
C ILE A 69 -6.77 -4.05 7.83
N ASP A 70 -7.42 -3.21 8.64
CA ASP A 70 -8.54 -3.63 9.49
C ASP A 70 -9.72 -4.15 8.64
N ALA A 71 -10.06 -3.44 7.56
CA ALA A 71 -11.08 -3.88 6.60
C ALA A 71 -10.69 -5.17 5.88
N ALA A 72 -9.42 -5.29 5.47
CA ALA A 72 -8.89 -6.49 4.81
C ALA A 72 -8.98 -7.72 5.72
N GLU A 73 -8.66 -7.58 7.00
CA GLU A 73 -8.76 -8.66 7.97
C GLU A 73 -10.20 -9.05 8.29
N ALA A 74 -11.12 -8.08 8.30
CA ALA A 74 -12.54 -8.33 8.50
C ALA A 74 -13.27 -8.87 7.26
N SER A 75 -12.69 -8.71 6.06
CA SER A 75 -13.23 -9.23 4.80
C SER A 75 -13.24 -10.76 4.76
N LYS A 76 -14.29 -11.33 4.16
CA LYS A 76 -14.41 -12.77 3.93
C LYS A 76 -13.56 -13.26 2.77
N THR A 77 -13.18 -12.35 1.88
CA THR A 77 -12.53 -12.65 0.60
C THR A 77 -11.05 -12.32 0.61
N THR A 78 -10.64 -11.26 1.32
CA THR A 78 -9.24 -10.85 1.36
C THR A 78 -8.38 -11.82 2.18
N ARG A 79 -7.26 -12.26 1.59
CA ARG A 79 -6.31 -13.20 2.20
C ARG A 79 -4.90 -12.64 2.28
N ARG A 80 -4.54 -11.73 1.37
CA ARG A 80 -3.19 -11.20 1.23
C ARG A 80 -3.17 -9.67 1.23
N PHE A 81 -2.19 -9.10 1.94
CA PHE A 81 -1.98 -7.66 2.01
C PHE A 81 -0.50 -7.30 1.78
N ILE A 82 -0.25 -6.40 0.84
CA ILE A 82 1.07 -5.81 0.58
C ILE A 82 1.02 -4.34 1.02
N PRO A 83 1.68 -3.96 2.13
CA PRO A 83 1.70 -2.58 2.60
C PRO A 83 2.55 -1.64 1.72
N SER A 84 2.27 -0.34 1.84
CA SER A 84 2.98 0.73 1.13
C SER A 84 4.37 0.99 1.73
N GLU A 85 5.31 0.10 1.43
CA GLU A 85 6.68 0.20 1.98
C GLU A 85 7.75 0.57 0.97
N PHE A 86 7.46 0.47 -0.33
CA PHE A 86 8.37 0.50 -1.49
C PHE A 86 9.60 1.43 -1.33
N GLY A 87 10.61 0.95 -0.61
CA GLY A 87 11.64 1.80 -0.04
C GLY A 87 12.64 1.03 0.82
N VAL A 88 13.22 1.69 1.82
CA VAL A 88 14.22 1.11 2.74
C VAL A 88 13.52 0.46 3.94
N LEU A 89 14.07 -0.66 4.41
CA LEU A 89 13.51 -1.38 5.55
C LEU A 89 13.68 -0.54 6.82
N ASN A 90 12.57 -0.18 7.44
CA ASN A 90 12.54 0.44 8.75
C ASN A 90 12.47 -0.63 9.84
N ARG A 91 13.43 -0.60 10.77
CA ARG A 91 13.45 -1.47 11.94
C ARG A 91 13.49 -0.64 13.23
N PRO A 92 12.92 -1.15 14.35
CA PRO A 92 12.99 -0.47 15.64
C PRO A 92 14.43 -0.17 16.08
N GLU A 93 15.38 -1.04 15.77
CA GLU A 93 16.79 -0.90 16.11
C GLU A 93 17.55 0.17 15.30
N ASP A 94 16.98 0.69 14.22
CA ASP A 94 17.68 1.62 13.33
C ASP A 94 17.87 3.03 13.92
N GLY A 95 17.35 3.30 15.12
CA GLY A 95 17.68 4.49 15.92
C GLY A 95 17.35 5.84 15.27
N ARG A 96 16.58 5.87 14.17
CA ARG A 96 16.19 7.10 13.49
C ARG A 96 15.03 7.73 14.25
N ASP A 97 15.16 9.03 14.53
CA ASP A 97 14.18 9.92 15.17
C ASP A 97 12.75 9.36 15.18
N GLU A 98 12.15 9.31 16.38
CA GLU A 98 10.86 8.66 16.70
C GLU A 98 9.66 9.09 15.81
N THR A 99 9.84 10.09 14.96
CA THR A 99 8.84 10.63 14.03
C THR A 99 8.81 9.93 12.67
N PHE A 100 9.94 9.51 12.08
CA PHE A 100 9.98 9.13 10.65
C PHE A 100 9.75 7.63 10.36
N PRO A 101 10.38 6.64 11.04
CA PRO A 101 10.15 5.22 10.73
C PRO A 101 8.87 4.65 11.37
N THR A 102 8.23 5.41 12.25
CA THR A 102 7.11 4.95 13.09
C THR A 102 5.90 4.42 12.31
N PRO A 103 5.42 5.05 11.23
CA PRO A 103 4.30 4.52 10.44
C PRO A 103 4.56 3.13 9.85
N TRP A 104 5.76 2.88 9.32
CA TRP A 104 6.13 1.60 8.71
C TRP A 104 6.33 0.50 9.76
N ILE A 105 6.97 0.82 10.89
CA ILE A 105 7.09 -0.12 12.01
C ILE A 105 5.70 -0.49 12.55
N LYS A 106 4.84 0.50 12.79
CA LYS A 106 3.46 0.27 13.26
C LYS A 106 2.64 -0.56 12.27
N THR A 107 2.81 -0.32 10.96
CA THR A 107 2.17 -1.11 9.90
C THR A 107 2.61 -2.58 9.97
N ALA A 108 3.93 -2.82 10.06
CA ALA A 108 4.47 -4.17 10.16
C ALA A 108 3.98 -4.89 11.43
N GLU A 109 3.94 -4.21 12.57
CA GLU A 109 3.40 -4.76 13.81
C GLU A 109 1.89 -5.04 13.74
N ARG A 110 1.12 -4.19 13.07
CA ARG A 110 -0.31 -4.42 12.84
C ARG A 110 -0.56 -5.65 11.96
N LEU A 111 0.23 -5.84 10.90
CA LEU A 111 0.14 -7.00 10.01
C LEU A 111 0.62 -8.29 10.67
N LYS A 112 1.65 -8.25 11.53
CA LYS A 112 2.08 -9.42 12.32
C LYS A 112 0.99 -9.94 13.25
N ARG A 113 0.15 -9.05 13.77
CA ARG A 113 -0.97 -9.40 14.66
C ARG A 113 -2.23 -9.81 13.90
N SER A 114 -2.25 -9.65 12.57
CA SER A 114 -3.41 -10.02 11.76
C SER A 114 -3.36 -11.49 11.33
N SER A 115 -4.49 -11.98 10.85
CA SER A 115 -4.61 -13.27 10.18
C SER A 115 -4.24 -13.24 8.69
N LEU A 116 -3.87 -12.08 8.15
CA LEU A 116 -3.57 -11.90 6.72
C LEU A 116 -2.18 -12.44 6.38
N GLN A 117 -2.05 -13.06 5.21
CA GLN A 117 -0.72 -13.23 4.61
C GLN A 117 -0.21 -11.86 4.17
N TYR A 118 1.03 -11.52 4.49
CA TYR A 118 1.59 -10.24 4.06
C TYR A 118 2.99 -10.35 3.48
N THR A 119 3.34 -9.41 2.62
CA THR A 119 4.67 -9.31 2.00
C THR A 119 5.08 -7.86 1.98
N ARG A 120 6.21 -7.55 2.63
CA ARG A 120 6.79 -6.20 2.67
C ARG A 120 7.83 -6.11 1.56
N PHE A 121 7.59 -5.28 0.56
CA PHE A 121 8.58 -5.02 -0.49
C PHE A 121 9.54 -3.91 -0.06
N VAL A 122 10.80 -4.27 0.08
CA VAL A 122 11.90 -3.38 0.43
C VAL A 122 12.86 -3.32 -0.75
N ASN A 123 12.50 -2.53 -1.76
CA ASN A 123 13.25 -2.42 -3.01
C ASN A 123 14.29 -1.28 -3.00
N GLY A 124 14.46 -0.58 -1.87
CA GLY A 124 15.35 0.57 -1.77
C GLY A 124 14.86 1.75 -2.61
N TYR A 125 15.80 2.55 -3.09
CA TYR A 125 15.49 3.72 -3.91
C TYR A 125 15.17 3.31 -5.36
N LEU A 126 14.12 3.92 -5.92
CA LEU A 126 13.82 3.76 -7.34
C LEU A 126 14.79 4.60 -8.20
N MET A 127 15.40 3.95 -9.19
CA MET A 127 16.47 4.55 -10.01
C MET A 127 15.95 5.29 -11.25
N ASP A 128 14.73 5.00 -11.70
CA ASP A 128 14.08 5.72 -12.81
C ASP A 128 13.94 7.21 -12.51
N TYR A 129 13.65 7.56 -11.25
CA TYR A 129 13.65 8.93 -10.74
C TYR A 129 14.97 9.67 -11.02
N TRP A 130 16.13 9.01 -10.85
CA TRP A 130 17.45 9.62 -11.04
C TRP A 130 17.81 9.80 -12.51
N GLY A 131 17.11 9.10 -13.39
CA GLY A 131 17.24 9.22 -14.84
C GLY A 131 16.44 10.36 -15.45
N MET A 132 15.64 11.10 -14.67
CA MET A 132 14.82 12.18 -15.20
C MET A 132 15.67 13.35 -15.74
N PRO A 133 15.27 13.98 -16.86
CA PRO A 133 14.08 13.68 -17.67
C PRO A 133 14.33 12.64 -18.78
N HIS A 134 15.50 12.02 -18.84
CA HIS A 134 15.90 11.14 -19.94
C HIS A 134 15.28 9.74 -19.87
N PHE A 135 14.85 9.29 -18.69
CA PHE A 135 14.13 8.05 -18.49
C PHE A 135 12.70 8.31 -17.98
N PRO A 136 11.67 7.62 -18.52
CA PRO A 136 10.31 7.72 -18.01
C PRO A 136 10.25 7.30 -16.54
N SER A 137 9.60 8.13 -15.71
CA SER A 137 9.30 7.81 -14.32
C SER A 137 7.93 8.38 -13.95
N HIS A 138 7.19 7.62 -13.15
CA HIS A 138 5.96 8.08 -12.52
C HIS A 138 6.21 8.79 -11.18
N MET A 139 7.47 8.89 -10.75
CA MET A 139 7.86 9.52 -9.49
C MET A 139 8.00 11.03 -9.65
N SER A 140 7.61 11.79 -8.62
CA SER A 140 7.78 13.24 -8.60
C SER A 140 9.21 13.62 -8.20
N PRO A 141 9.87 14.60 -8.86
CA PRO A 141 11.13 15.21 -8.42
C PRO A 141 11.05 15.69 -6.94
N GLY A 142 11.94 15.21 -6.07
CA GLY A 142 12.17 15.73 -4.72
C GLY A 142 11.62 14.91 -3.55
N LEU A 143 11.37 13.60 -3.71
CA LEU A 143 11.16 12.68 -2.59
C LEU A 143 12.47 12.14 -2.02
#